data_AF-A0A452R0P2-F1
#
_entry.id   AF-A0A452R0P2-F1
#
_cell.length_a   1.000
_cell.length_b   1.000
_cell.length_c   1.000
_cell.angle_alpha   90.00
_cell.angle_beta   90.00
_cell.angle_gamma   90.00
#
_symmetry.space_group_name_H-M   'P 1'
#
loop_
_entity.id
_entity.type
_entity.pdbx_description
1 polymer ?
#
loop_
_entity_poly.entity_id
_entity_poly.type
_entity_poly.pdbx_seq_one_letter_code
_entity_poly.pdbx_strand_id
1 'polypeptide(L)'
;MDLGPVNICEEMTILHGGFLLAEQLFHPKALTELTKSDWERVGRPIVEALREISSATACSQPFAWKKKALIIIWAKVLQPYPVTPSDADTRWQEDVFFSVGNMIPTINHTVLFELLKSLEASGLFIQLLMALPTTICRAELERFLEHMSIDTSSKDVAFFLSVWWEMMKTTPRKCLQPCIWTNWPR
;
A
#
# COMPACT_ATOMS: atom_id res chain seq x y z
N MET A 1 -12.90 -4.55 18.11
CA MET A 1 -13.33 -4.06 16.78
C MET A 1 -13.82 -5.27 16.03
N ASP A 2 -15.13 -5.46 15.95
CA ASP A 2 -15.73 -6.61 15.26
C ASP A 2 -15.59 -6.45 13.75
N LEU A 3 -14.73 -7.27 13.15
CA LEU A 3 -14.71 -7.52 11.72
C LEU A 3 -15.90 -8.42 11.40
N GLY A 4 -17.11 -7.85 11.39
CA GLY A 4 -18.34 -8.59 11.11
C GLY A 4 -18.25 -9.37 9.78
N PRO A 5 -18.83 -10.58 9.71
CA PRO A 5 -18.74 -11.45 8.54
C PRO A 5 -19.76 -11.00 7.49
N VAL A 6 -19.44 -10.00 6.67
CA VAL A 6 -20.26 -9.63 5.51
C VAL A 6 -19.37 -9.26 4.32
N ASN A 7 -19.60 -9.97 3.21
CA ASN A 7 -19.15 -9.83 1.81
C ASN A 7 -17.68 -9.90 1.37
N ILE A 8 -16.69 -10.13 2.25
CA ILE A 8 -15.25 -10.21 1.92
C ILE A 8 -14.92 -10.91 0.57
N CYS A 9 -15.70 -11.91 0.14
CA CYS A 9 -15.50 -12.62 -1.11
C CYS A 9 -15.65 -11.75 -2.38
N GLU A 10 -16.67 -10.89 -2.47
CA GLU A 10 -16.96 -10.14 -3.71
C GLU A 10 -15.96 -9.03 -3.94
N GLU A 11 -15.75 -8.16 -2.95
CA GLU A 11 -14.78 -7.08 -3.04
C GLU A 11 -13.34 -7.61 -3.21
N MET A 12 -13.04 -8.75 -2.58
CA MET A 12 -11.75 -9.41 -2.79
C MET A 12 -11.61 -9.99 -4.19
N THR A 13 -12.68 -10.54 -4.76
CA THR A 13 -12.68 -11.03 -6.14
C THR A 13 -12.44 -9.88 -7.13
N ILE A 14 -13.06 -8.72 -6.91
CA ILE A 14 -12.83 -7.51 -7.72
C ILE A 14 -11.36 -7.07 -7.61
N LEU A 15 -10.83 -6.98 -6.39
CA LEU A 15 -9.43 -6.61 -6.16
C LEU A 15 -8.46 -7.59 -6.82
N HIS A 16 -8.70 -8.89 -6.64
CA HIS A 16 -7.91 -9.96 -7.24
C HIS A 16 -7.93 -9.88 -8.78
N GLY A 17 -9.11 -9.68 -9.37
CA GLY A 17 -9.27 -9.47 -10.81
C GLY A 17 -8.45 -8.29 -11.33
N GLY A 18 -8.44 -7.17 -10.59
CA GLY A 18 -7.60 -6.00 -10.92
C GLY A 18 -6.10 -6.33 -10.94
N PHE A 19 -5.62 -7.10 -9.97
CA PHE A 19 -4.21 -7.54 -9.94
C PHE A 19 -3.87 -8.55 -11.04
N LEU A 20 -4.76 -9.51 -11.34
CA LEU A 20 -4.55 -10.46 -12.44
C LEU A 20 -4.46 -9.76 -13.80
N LEU A 21 -5.34 -8.78 -14.05
CA LEU A 21 -5.29 -8.00 -15.28
C LEU A 21 -4.00 -7.19 -15.37
N ALA A 22 -3.55 -6.59 -14.27
CA ALA A 22 -2.26 -5.89 -14.24
C ALA A 22 -1.08 -6.83 -14.53
N GLU A 23 -1.07 -8.03 -13.93
CA GLU A 23 -0.03 -9.04 -14.20
C GLU A 23 -0.03 -9.48 -15.67
N GLN A 24 -1.21 -9.69 -16.25
CA GLN A 24 -1.34 -10.00 -17.69
C GLN A 24 -0.79 -8.88 -18.58
N LEU A 25 -1.01 -7.61 -18.22
CA LEU A 25 -0.48 -6.45 -18.95
C LEU A 25 1.05 -6.29 -18.81
N PHE A 26 1.65 -6.87 -17.78
CA PHE A 26 3.09 -6.78 -17.50
C PHE A 26 3.88 -8.02 -17.93
N HIS A 27 3.20 -9.10 -18.33
CA HIS A 27 3.81 -10.30 -18.84
C HIS A 27 4.80 -10.01 -20.01
N PRO A 28 5.98 -10.65 -20.04
CA PRO A 28 6.44 -11.79 -19.21
C PRO A 28 7.04 -11.42 -17.85
N LYS A 29 7.10 -10.14 -17.46
CA LYS A 29 7.65 -9.71 -16.17
C LYS A 29 6.63 -9.85 -15.05
N ALA A 30 7.11 -10.05 -13.81
CA ALA A 30 6.26 -10.13 -12.63
C ALA A 30 6.02 -8.74 -12.01
N LEU A 31 4.89 -8.55 -11.31
CA LEU A 31 4.61 -7.26 -10.63
C LEU A 31 5.63 -6.90 -9.54
N THR A 32 6.45 -7.85 -9.09
CA THR A 32 7.62 -7.60 -8.22
C THR A 32 8.73 -6.80 -8.90
N GLU A 33 8.79 -6.84 -10.24
CA GLU A 33 9.78 -6.14 -11.07
C GLU A 33 9.25 -4.79 -11.58
N LEU A 34 8.04 -4.39 -11.16
CA LEU A 34 7.37 -3.20 -11.67
C LEU A 34 8.12 -1.93 -11.27
N THR A 35 8.48 -1.12 -12.27
CA THR A 35 9.13 0.18 -12.07
C THR A 35 8.12 1.31 -12.10
N LYS A 36 8.53 2.49 -11.63
CA LYS A 36 7.67 3.68 -11.58
C LYS A 36 7.12 4.07 -12.96
N SER A 37 7.93 3.97 -14.00
CA SER A 37 7.51 4.26 -15.39
C SER A 37 6.48 3.26 -15.94
N ASP A 38 6.50 2.02 -15.46
CA ASP A 38 5.56 0.98 -15.91
C ASP A 38 4.13 1.22 -15.35
N TRP A 39 4.02 1.97 -14.25
CA TRP A 39 2.76 2.16 -13.52
C TRP A 39 1.64 2.76 -14.37
N GLU A 40 1.94 3.76 -15.19
CA GLU A 40 0.92 4.42 -16.03
C GLU A 40 0.26 3.44 -17.03
N ARG A 41 0.95 2.35 -17.40
CA ARG A 41 0.39 1.29 -18.26
C ARG A 41 -0.27 0.17 -17.45
N VAL A 42 0.33 -0.23 -16.33
CA VAL A 42 -0.01 -1.47 -15.61
C VAL A 42 -0.95 -1.24 -14.42
N GLY A 43 -0.89 -0.08 -13.77
CA GLY A 43 -1.58 0.19 -12.50
C GLY A 43 -3.08 0.45 -12.65
N ARG A 44 -3.55 0.80 -13.85
CA ARG A 44 -4.94 1.22 -14.09
C ARG A 44 -5.99 0.20 -13.62
N PRO A 45 -5.89 -1.11 -13.92
CA PRO A 45 -6.87 -2.10 -13.45
C PRO A 45 -6.96 -2.20 -11.92
N ILE A 46 -5.83 -2.04 -11.21
CA ILE A 46 -5.79 -2.08 -9.74
C ILE A 46 -6.48 -0.84 -9.15
N VAL A 47 -6.20 0.33 -9.73
CA VAL A 47 -6.82 1.60 -9.31
C VAL A 47 -8.33 1.59 -9.57
N GLU A 48 -8.76 1.09 -10.73
CA GLU A 48 -10.17 0.98 -11.09
C GLU A 48 -10.90 0.01 -10.16
N ALA A 49 -10.34 -1.17 -9.89
CA ALA A 49 -10.91 -2.12 -8.93
C ALA A 49 -11.13 -1.50 -7.54
N LEU A 50 -10.15 -0.76 -7.02
CA LEU A 50 -10.29 -0.11 -5.70
C LEU A 50 -11.28 1.05 -5.71
N ARG A 51 -11.40 1.79 -6.82
CA ARG A 51 -12.41 2.84 -6.98
C ARG A 51 -13.81 2.24 -7.06
N GLU A 52 -13.98 1.16 -7.82
CA GLU A 52 -15.23 0.41 -7.94
C GLU A 52 -15.71 -0.04 -6.56
N ILE A 53 -14.85 -0.71 -5.81
CA ILE A 53 -15.23 -1.19 -4.48
C ILE A 53 -15.57 -0.02 -3.53
N SER A 54 -14.78 1.06 -3.57
CA SER A 54 -15.04 2.25 -2.75
C SER A 54 -16.38 2.91 -3.11
N SER A 55 -16.79 2.84 -4.38
CA SER A 55 -18.07 3.39 -4.86
C SER A 55 -19.27 2.51 -4.51
N ALA A 56 -19.14 1.19 -4.62
CA ALA A 56 -20.18 0.23 -4.27
C ALA A 56 -20.48 0.22 -2.76
N THR A 57 -19.45 0.41 -1.94
CA THR A 57 -19.55 0.44 -0.47
C THR A 57 -19.95 1.80 0.10
N ALA A 58 -20.15 2.82 -0.75
CA ALA A 58 -20.55 4.17 -0.34
C ALA A 58 -21.92 4.22 0.35
N CYS A 59 -22.79 3.23 0.08
CA CYS A 59 -24.11 3.13 0.70
C CYS A 59 -24.10 2.67 2.17
N SER A 60 -22.99 2.09 2.66
CA SER A 60 -22.94 1.51 4.02
C SER A 60 -21.70 1.93 4.82
N GLN A 61 -20.47 1.87 4.28
CA GLN A 61 -19.23 2.35 4.92
C GLN A 61 -18.07 2.52 3.89
N PRO A 62 -18.03 3.59 3.08
CA PRO A 62 -17.06 3.75 1.99
C PRO A 62 -15.58 3.75 2.42
N PHE A 63 -15.28 4.29 3.61
CA PHE A 63 -13.90 4.39 4.11
C PHE A 63 -13.34 3.06 4.61
N ALA A 64 -14.20 2.11 4.97
CA ALA A 64 -13.79 0.87 5.60
C ALA A 64 -13.07 -0.06 4.63
N TRP A 65 -13.57 -0.23 3.40
CA TRP A 65 -12.95 -1.16 2.46
C TRP A 65 -11.67 -0.61 1.82
N LYS A 66 -11.65 0.65 1.39
CA LYS A 66 -10.42 1.28 0.87
C LYS A 66 -9.25 1.14 1.86
N LYS A 67 -9.53 1.37 3.14
CA LYS A 67 -8.56 1.16 4.22
C LYS A 67 -8.17 -0.32 4.37
N LYS A 68 -9.13 -1.24 4.41
CA LYS A 68 -8.86 -2.69 4.50
C LYS A 68 -8.00 -3.18 3.34
N ALA A 69 -8.33 -2.81 2.10
CA ALA A 69 -7.59 -3.24 0.92
C ALA A 69 -6.14 -2.72 0.94
N LEU A 70 -5.94 -1.44 1.29
CA LEU A 70 -4.58 -0.88 1.44
C LEU A 70 -3.81 -1.54 2.58
N ILE A 71 -4.45 -1.92 3.69
CA ILE A 71 -3.82 -2.71 4.76
C ILE A 71 -3.37 -4.07 4.21
N ILE A 72 -4.23 -4.77 3.46
CA ILE A 72 -3.90 -6.08 2.88
C ILE A 72 -2.71 -5.96 1.91
N ILE A 73 -2.75 -4.98 1.01
CA ILE A 73 -1.69 -4.73 0.03
C ILE A 73 -0.38 -4.37 0.73
N TRP A 74 -0.42 -3.51 1.73
CA TRP A 74 0.79 -3.14 2.46
C TRP A 74 1.34 -4.30 3.29
N ALA A 75 0.47 -5.06 3.95
CA ALA A 75 0.85 -6.28 4.64
C ALA A 75 1.51 -7.26 3.67
N LYS A 76 1.04 -7.38 2.42
CA LYS A 76 1.63 -8.19 1.35
C LYS A 76 3.04 -7.70 0.95
N VAL A 77 3.24 -6.39 0.86
CA VAL A 77 4.55 -5.79 0.53
C VAL A 77 5.55 -5.91 1.67
N LEU A 78 5.09 -5.84 2.93
CA LEU A 78 5.94 -5.97 4.11
C LEU A 78 6.37 -7.42 4.40
N GLN A 79 5.80 -8.41 3.71
CA GLN A 79 6.18 -9.80 3.93
C GLN A 79 7.63 -10.02 3.47
N PRO A 80 8.47 -10.69 4.27
CA PRO A 80 9.81 -11.06 3.84
C PRO A 80 9.70 -11.96 2.60
N TYR A 81 10.46 -11.64 1.55
CA TYR A 81 10.59 -12.45 0.35
C TYR A 81 12.05 -12.90 0.18
N PRO A 82 12.32 -14.18 -0.11
CA PRO A 82 11.36 -15.27 -0.27
C PRO A 82 10.80 -15.76 1.07
N VAL A 83 9.52 -16.16 1.08
CA VAL A 83 8.92 -16.87 2.21
C VAL A 83 9.58 -18.25 2.27
N THR A 84 10.28 -18.58 3.34
CA THR A 84 10.84 -19.93 3.43
C THR A 84 9.69 -20.93 3.58
N PRO A 85 9.78 -22.15 3.02
CA PRO A 85 8.69 -23.13 3.12
C PRO A 85 8.32 -23.46 4.58
N SER A 86 9.27 -23.33 5.51
CA SER A 86 9.04 -23.42 6.96
C SER A 86 8.15 -22.31 7.51
N ASP A 87 8.19 -21.11 6.94
CA ASP A 87 7.34 -20.00 7.37
C ASP A 87 5.90 -20.19 6.87
N ALA A 88 5.69 -20.83 5.72
CA ALA A 88 4.35 -21.04 5.16
C ALA A 88 3.49 -22.01 6.02
N ASP A 89 4.10 -23.02 6.63
CA ASP A 89 3.43 -24.07 7.42
C ASP A 89 2.89 -23.58 8.78
N THR A 90 3.41 -22.47 9.32
CA THR A 90 2.91 -21.85 10.57
C THR A 90 2.17 -20.52 10.33
N ARG A 91 2.50 -19.81 9.25
CA ARG A 91 1.95 -18.49 8.93
C ARG A 91 0.43 -18.46 8.76
N TRP A 92 -0.19 -19.52 8.27
CA TRP A 92 -1.65 -19.56 8.14
C TRP A 92 -2.38 -19.47 9.49
N GLN A 93 -1.70 -19.81 10.60
CA GLN A 93 -2.25 -19.67 11.96
C GLN A 93 -2.10 -18.24 12.50
N GLU A 94 -1.07 -17.52 12.08
CA GLU A 94 -0.67 -16.23 12.66
C GLU A 94 -1.11 -15.03 11.82
N ASP A 95 -1.21 -15.18 10.50
CA ASP A 95 -1.54 -14.12 9.57
C ASP A 95 -3.04 -14.12 9.25
N VAL A 96 -3.77 -13.18 9.88
CA VAL A 96 -5.22 -12.98 9.67
C VAL A 96 -5.55 -12.69 8.19
N PHE A 97 -4.56 -12.24 7.41
CA PHE A 97 -4.70 -11.98 5.99
C PHE A 97 -4.19 -13.11 5.11
N PHE A 98 -3.76 -14.26 5.63
CA PHE A 98 -3.13 -15.33 4.83
C PHE A 98 -3.95 -15.75 3.59
N SER A 99 -5.22 -16.14 3.79
CA SER A 99 -6.08 -16.61 2.69
C SER A 99 -6.35 -15.54 1.64
N VAL A 100 -6.46 -14.28 2.08
CA VAL A 100 -6.78 -13.12 1.23
C VAL A 100 -5.51 -12.63 0.54
N GLY A 101 -4.41 -12.46 1.27
CA GLY A 101 -3.10 -12.09 0.75
C GLY A 101 -2.54 -13.09 -0.27
N ASN A 102 -2.85 -14.39 -0.15
CA ASN A 102 -2.45 -15.40 -1.14
C ASN A 102 -3.18 -15.28 -2.49
N MET A 103 -4.34 -14.61 -2.54
CA MET A 103 -4.98 -14.30 -3.81
C MET A 103 -4.25 -13.16 -4.54
N ILE A 104 -3.60 -12.24 -3.83
CA ILE A 104 -2.85 -11.16 -4.48
C ILE A 104 -1.48 -11.71 -4.94
N PRO A 105 -1.08 -11.47 -6.21
CA PRO A 105 0.25 -11.83 -6.67
C PRO A 105 1.33 -11.13 -5.84
N THR A 106 2.57 -11.60 -5.93
CA THR A 106 3.68 -10.94 -5.24
C THR A 106 3.93 -9.57 -5.88
N ILE A 107 4.07 -8.54 -5.05
CA ILE A 107 4.17 -7.13 -5.48
C ILE A 107 5.30 -6.43 -4.71
N ASN A 108 5.82 -5.33 -5.27
CA ASN A 108 6.87 -4.52 -4.65
C ASN A 108 6.35 -3.20 -4.07
N HIS A 109 7.24 -2.43 -3.44
CA HIS A 109 6.93 -1.10 -2.88
C HIS A 109 6.50 -0.08 -3.93
N THR A 110 6.95 -0.19 -5.19
CA THR A 110 6.51 0.68 -6.28
C THR A 110 5.00 0.62 -6.45
N VAL A 111 4.42 -0.60 -6.48
CA VAL A 111 2.97 -0.80 -6.58
C VAL A 111 2.26 -0.11 -5.42
N LEU A 112 2.73 -0.25 -4.19
CA LEU A 112 2.13 0.39 -3.03
C LEU A 112 2.14 1.92 -3.13
N PHE A 113 3.29 2.53 -3.39
CA PHE A 113 3.43 3.98 -3.40
C PHE A 113 2.67 4.63 -4.57
N GLU A 114 2.76 4.03 -5.75
CA GLU A 114 2.02 4.51 -6.91
C GLU A 114 0.50 4.35 -6.76
N LEU A 115 0.06 3.29 -6.07
CA LEU A 115 -1.35 3.10 -5.73
C LEU A 115 -1.85 4.14 -4.72
N LEU A 116 -1.11 4.38 -3.64
CA LEU A 116 -1.43 5.41 -2.66
C LEU A 116 -1.51 6.80 -3.33
N LYS A 117 -0.58 7.09 -4.24
CA LYS A 117 -0.57 8.31 -5.05
C LYS A 117 -1.81 8.41 -5.95
N SER A 118 -2.13 7.36 -6.72
CA SER A 118 -3.28 7.33 -7.65
C SER A 118 -4.64 7.44 -6.96
N LEU A 119 -4.69 7.06 -5.68
CA LEU A 119 -5.88 7.12 -4.83
C LEU A 119 -5.90 8.33 -3.88
N GLU A 120 -4.89 9.22 -3.97
CA GLU A 120 -4.72 10.40 -3.12
C GLU A 120 -4.83 10.05 -1.62
N ALA A 121 -4.28 8.89 -1.24
CA ALA A 121 -4.52 8.26 0.05
C ALA A 121 -3.47 8.65 1.12
N SER A 122 -3.00 9.91 1.11
CA SER A 122 -1.94 10.39 2.02
C SER A 122 -2.31 10.21 3.51
N GLY A 123 -3.54 10.56 3.90
CA GLY A 123 -3.99 10.40 5.29
C GLY A 123 -4.06 8.94 5.73
N LEU A 124 -4.41 8.03 4.84
CA LEU A 124 -4.37 6.58 5.11
C LEU A 124 -2.92 6.10 5.24
N PHE A 125 -2.03 6.55 4.37
CA PHE A 125 -0.61 6.21 4.45
C PHE A 125 0.01 6.64 5.79
N ILE A 126 -0.34 7.82 6.31
CA ILE A 126 0.14 8.25 7.64
C ILE A 126 -0.46 7.41 8.76
N GLN A 127 -1.77 7.12 8.74
CA GLN A 127 -2.38 6.24 9.76
C GLN A 127 -1.70 4.86 9.78
N LEU A 128 -1.35 4.36 8.61
CA LEU A 128 -0.63 3.13 8.39
C LEU A 128 0.80 3.21 8.96
N LEU A 129 1.60 4.22 8.58
CA LEU A 129 2.95 4.43 9.12
C LEU A 129 2.98 4.56 10.63
N MET A 130 1.99 5.23 11.23
CA MET A 130 1.89 5.43 12.68
C MET A 130 1.48 4.15 13.43
N ALA A 131 0.98 3.13 12.75
CA ALA A 131 0.67 1.83 13.33
C ALA A 131 1.89 0.88 13.37
N LEU A 132 2.99 1.24 12.70
CA LEU A 132 4.19 0.40 12.64
C LEU A 132 5.17 0.66 13.78
N PRO A 133 5.98 -0.35 14.17
CA PRO A 133 7.18 -0.13 14.97
C PRO A 133 8.11 0.90 14.34
N THR A 134 8.78 1.72 15.16
CA THR A 134 9.59 2.87 14.72
C THR A 134 10.67 2.50 13.69
N THR A 135 11.28 1.32 13.81
CA THR A 135 12.30 0.83 12.88
C THR A 135 11.73 0.54 11.49
N ILE A 136 10.57 -0.11 11.42
CA ILE A 136 9.87 -0.42 10.17
C ILE A 136 9.31 0.87 9.57
N CYS A 137 8.72 1.75 10.39
CA CYS A 137 8.23 3.06 9.98
C CYS A 137 9.31 3.89 9.28
N ARG A 138 10.52 3.96 9.85
CA ARG A 138 11.66 4.66 9.24
C ARG A 138 12.04 4.07 7.90
N ALA A 139 12.20 2.75 7.82
CA ALA A 139 12.57 2.08 6.57
C ALA A 139 11.54 2.30 5.45
N GLU A 140 10.24 2.27 5.79
CA GLU A 140 9.17 2.54 4.83
C GLU A 140 9.16 4.01 4.37
N LEU A 141 9.45 4.96 5.27
CA LEU A 141 9.61 6.38 4.93
C LEU A 141 10.82 6.61 4.02
N GLU A 142 11.95 5.98 4.29
CA GLU A 142 13.15 6.08 3.44
C GLU A 142 12.88 5.54 2.03
N ARG A 143 12.24 4.36 1.92
CA ARG A 143 11.80 3.79 0.62
C ARG A 143 10.83 4.70 -0.12
N PHE A 144 9.89 5.32 0.60
CA PHE A 144 8.95 6.27 0.02
C PHE A 144 9.67 7.49 -0.55
N LEU A 145 10.63 8.05 0.19
CA LEU A 145 11.42 9.20 -0.26
C LEU A 145 12.29 8.86 -1.47
N GLU A 146 12.94 7.69 -1.46
CA GLU A 146 13.71 7.18 -2.59
C GLU A 146 12.82 7.06 -3.85
N HIS A 147 11.64 6.43 -3.71
CA HIS A 147 10.68 6.28 -4.80
C HIS A 147 10.13 7.61 -5.35
N MET A 148 9.92 8.60 -4.48
CA MET A 148 9.52 9.96 -4.91
C MET A 148 10.65 10.70 -5.64
N SER A 149 11.92 10.39 -5.33
CA SER A 149 13.10 11.04 -5.90
C SER A 149 13.52 10.51 -7.27
N ILE A 150 13.10 9.30 -7.63
CA ILE A 150 13.35 8.70 -8.95
C ILE A 150 12.30 9.21 -9.94
N ASP A 151 12.74 9.72 -11.10
CA ASP A 151 11.86 10.23 -12.18
C ASP A 151 10.71 11.12 -11.67
N THR A 152 11.06 12.10 -10.83
CA THR A 152 10.09 12.94 -10.10
C THR A 152 9.18 13.72 -11.05
N SER A 153 7.87 13.49 -10.92
CA SER A 153 6.80 14.19 -11.62
C SER A 153 6.12 15.23 -10.71
N SER A 154 5.31 16.11 -11.30
CA SER A 154 4.49 17.06 -10.53
C SER A 154 3.50 16.36 -9.58
N LYS A 155 2.97 15.19 -9.96
CA LYS A 155 2.11 14.36 -9.11
C LYS A 155 2.86 13.83 -7.89
N ASP A 156 4.14 13.47 -8.05
CA ASP A 156 4.98 12.99 -6.95
C ASP A 156 5.21 14.09 -5.92
N VAL A 157 5.55 15.30 -6.38
CA VAL A 157 5.72 16.46 -5.49
C VAL A 157 4.42 16.76 -4.76
N ALA A 158 3.29 16.79 -5.46
CA ALA A 158 1.99 17.04 -4.83
C ALA A 158 1.62 15.98 -3.78
N PHE A 159 1.86 14.71 -4.08
CA PHE A 159 1.60 13.62 -3.14
C PHE A 159 2.55 13.66 -1.95
N PHE A 160 3.85 13.88 -2.17
CA PHE A 160 4.83 14.08 -1.12
C PHE A 160 4.44 15.22 -0.17
N LEU A 161 4.07 16.38 -0.70
CA LEU A 161 3.61 17.52 0.11
C LEU A 161 2.33 17.19 0.90
N SER A 162 1.43 16.41 0.30
CA SER A 162 0.22 15.95 0.99
C SER A 162 0.55 15.00 2.15
N VAL A 163 1.47 14.06 1.96
CA VAL A 163 1.96 13.14 3.00
C VAL A 163 2.65 13.93 4.11
N TRP A 164 3.54 14.84 3.75
CA TRP A 164 4.24 15.73 4.70
C TRP A 164 3.26 16.55 5.54
N TRP A 165 2.25 17.13 4.90
CA TRP A 165 1.21 17.89 5.57
C TRP A 165 0.41 17.03 6.57
N GLU A 166 0.03 15.81 6.18
CA GLU A 166 -0.66 14.87 7.08
C GLU A 166 0.22 14.43 8.26
N MET A 167 1.53 14.24 8.06
CA MET A 167 2.47 13.99 9.17
C MET A 167 2.50 15.15 10.16
N MET A 168 2.57 16.39 9.66
CA MET A 168 2.61 17.58 10.51
C MET A 168 1.32 17.74 11.32
N LYS A 169 0.15 17.41 10.77
CA LYS A 169 -1.12 17.42 11.50
C LYS A 169 -1.19 16.37 12.60
N THR A 170 -0.67 15.18 12.34
CA THR A 170 -0.76 14.02 13.23
C THR A 170 0.31 13.99 14.32
N THR A 171 1.15 15.03 14.41
CA THR A 171 2.23 15.13 15.39
C THR A 171 1.82 15.98 16.62
N PRO A 172 1.28 15.40 17.71
CA PRO A 172 1.13 16.13 18.97
C PRO A 172 2.46 16.10 19.73
N ARG A 173 3.36 17.08 19.52
CA ARG A 173 4.55 17.47 20.36
C ARG A 173 5.50 16.38 20.93
N LYS A 174 5.26 15.08 20.76
CA LYS A 174 6.01 13.97 21.38
C LYS A 174 6.88 13.20 20.38
N CYS A 175 6.70 13.41 19.07
CA CYS A 175 7.54 12.80 18.03
C CYS A 175 8.61 13.76 17.47
N LEU A 176 8.78 14.95 18.06
CA LEU A 176 10.00 15.75 17.87
C LEU A 176 11.14 15.14 18.70
N GLN A 177 11.57 13.92 18.33
CA GLN A 177 12.96 13.53 18.50
C GLN A 177 13.63 13.54 17.11
N PRO A 178 14.90 13.98 17.01
CA PRO A 178 15.41 14.73 15.84
C PRO A 178 15.92 13.84 14.69
N CYS A 179 15.39 12.63 14.54
CA CYS A 179 16.18 11.57 13.93
C CYS A 179 15.97 11.34 12.42
N ILE A 180 15.14 12.13 11.74
CA ILE A 180 14.88 11.94 10.29
C ILE A 180 15.18 13.20 9.46
N TRP A 181 15.15 14.39 10.05
CA TRP A 181 15.23 15.66 9.29
C TRP A 181 16.53 16.45 9.49
N THR A 182 17.45 15.99 10.34
CA THR A 182 18.72 16.70 10.62
C THR A 182 19.82 16.49 9.57
N ASN A 183 19.66 15.51 8.67
CA ASN A 183 20.69 15.13 7.68
C ASN A 183 20.24 15.31 6.22
N TRP A 184 19.23 16.13 5.94
CA TRP A 184 18.94 16.50 4.55
C TRP A 184 20.04 17.46 4.06
N PRO A 185 20.75 17.17 2.94
CA PRO A 185 21.81 18.04 2.46
C PRO A 185 21.21 19.39 2.07
N ARG A 186 21.85 20.47 2.55
CA ARG A 186 21.53 21.85 2.16
C ARG A 186 21.80 22.09 0.69
#